data_AF-A0A7R9WE05-F1
#
_entry.id   AF-A0A7R9WE05-F1
#
_cell.length_a   1.000
_cell.length_b   1.000
_cell.length_c   1.000
_cell.angle_alpha   90.00
_cell.angle_beta   90.00
_cell.angle_gamma   90.00
#
_symmetry.space_group_name_H-M   'P 1'
#
loop_
_entity.id
_entity.type
_entity.pdbx_description
1 polymer ?
#
loop_
_entity_poly.entity_id
_entity_poly.type
_entity_poly.pdbx_seq_one_letter_code
_entity_poly.pdbx_strand_id
1 'polypeptide(L)'
;SGKQKIFVEEDNEVIFCQQELSKLGGISFPAVPEVQSSSQGRWMTQSQEVLTSIYGWTSFTSVFAFVILVFGGTLATCFVTVFVKTYSRNKKQDNRIDFSTELLGVQAYIPQINHAAFNFPLIACDIDDISQDLIGWNDPIHSYDFYNLLFDVPWRGMKRSKRIMTHTRRANKLSNHKDYGVDSKK
;
A
#
# COMPACT_ATOMS: atom_id res chain seq x y z
N SER A 1 -47.06 -63.26 42.50
CA SER A 1 -47.04 -62.59 41.20
C SER A 1 -47.03 -61.09 41.44
N GLY A 2 -45.87 -60.44 41.35
CA GLY A 2 -45.70 -59.01 41.66
C GLY A 2 -45.84 -58.17 40.40
N LYS A 3 -46.74 -57.19 40.40
CA LYS A 3 -46.91 -56.25 39.28
C LYS A 3 -45.79 -55.21 39.34
N GLN A 4 -44.88 -55.25 38.36
CA GLN A 4 -43.90 -54.20 38.14
C GLN A 4 -44.60 -53.01 37.47
N LYS A 5 -44.58 -51.84 38.13
CA LYS A 5 -45.02 -50.58 37.52
C LYS A 5 -43.82 -49.97 36.81
N ILE A 6 -43.90 -49.87 35.48
CA ILE A 6 -42.93 -49.15 34.66
C ILE A 6 -43.40 -47.70 34.64
N PHE A 7 -42.59 -46.79 35.16
CA PHE A 7 -42.80 -45.35 34.99
C PHE A 7 -42.05 -44.94 33.73
N VAL A 8 -42.77 -44.46 32.74
CA VAL A 8 -42.21 -43.82 31.55
C VAL A 8 -42.13 -42.34 31.88
N GLU A 9 -40.93 -41.86 32.16
CA GLU A 9 -40.64 -40.44 32.33
C GLU A 9 -40.42 -39.87 30.92
N GLU A 10 -41.34 -39.01 30.45
CA GLU A 10 -41.20 -38.30 29.18
C GLU A 10 -40.11 -37.22 29.33
N ASP A 11 -38.88 -37.60 29.01
CA ASP A 11 -37.76 -36.67 28.90
C ASP A 11 -37.91 -35.90 27.57
N ASN A 12 -38.65 -34.79 27.61
CA ASN A 12 -39.04 -34.01 26.43
C ASN A 12 -37.95 -33.05 25.92
N GLU A 13 -36.76 -33.04 26.53
CA GLU A 13 -35.64 -32.24 26.04
C GLU A 13 -34.83 -33.01 25.00
N VAL A 14 -35.25 -32.90 23.74
CA VAL A 14 -34.46 -33.39 22.61
C VAL A 14 -33.24 -32.50 22.47
N ILE A 15 -32.07 -33.00 22.86
CA ILE A 15 -30.78 -32.32 22.69
C ILE A 15 -30.26 -32.64 21.28
N PHE A 16 -30.16 -31.63 20.41
CA PHE A 16 -29.70 -31.81 19.04
C PHE A 16 -28.68 -30.74 18.64
N CYS A 17 -27.84 -31.08 17.67
CA CYS A 17 -26.92 -30.11 17.07
C CYS A 17 -27.71 -29.14 16.18
N GLN A 18 -27.68 -27.84 16.53
CA GLN A 18 -28.26 -26.81 15.67
C GLN A 18 -27.39 -26.62 14.42
N GLN A 19 -27.88 -27.09 13.26
CA GLN A 19 -27.16 -26.99 11.97
C GLN A 19 -27.48 -25.70 11.20
N GLU A 20 -28.43 -24.91 11.69
CA GLU A 20 -28.81 -23.64 11.05
C GLU A 20 -27.75 -22.55 11.29
N LEU A 21 -26.87 -22.36 10.29
CA LEU A 21 -25.80 -21.36 10.30
C LEU A 21 -26.30 -19.93 10.60
N SER A 22 -27.51 -19.59 10.13
CA SER A 22 -28.15 -18.29 10.35
C SER A 22 -28.49 -18.01 11.81
N LYS A 23 -28.73 -19.06 12.62
CA LYS A 23 -29.06 -18.94 14.04
C LYS A 23 -27.83 -18.94 14.95
N LEU A 24 -26.66 -19.28 14.41
CA LEU A 24 -25.40 -19.40 15.16
C LEU A 24 -24.60 -18.08 15.26
N GLY A 25 -25.12 -16.96 14.75
CA GLY A 25 -24.46 -15.65 14.84
C GLY A 25 -23.14 -15.54 14.07
N GLY A 26 -22.77 -16.54 13.26
CA GLY A 26 -21.53 -16.55 12.48
C GLY A 26 -21.12 -17.94 11.99
N ILE A 27 -19.90 -18.03 11.45
CA ILE A 27 -19.28 -19.28 11.02
C ILE A 27 -18.70 -19.96 12.27
N SER A 28 -19.37 -21.02 12.73
CA SER A 28 -18.92 -21.84 13.85
C SER A 28 -18.30 -23.13 13.32
N PHE A 29 -16.97 -23.24 13.37
CA PHE A 29 -16.25 -24.45 12.96
C PHE A 29 -15.05 -24.72 13.89
N PRO A 30 -14.83 -25.97 14.32
CA PRO A 30 -15.69 -27.15 14.16
C PRO A 30 -17.00 -27.02 14.97
N ALA A 31 -18.05 -27.75 14.56
CA ALA A 31 -19.34 -27.73 15.27
C ALA A 31 -19.25 -28.50 16.58
N VAL A 32 -18.75 -27.84 17.63
CA VAL A 32 -18.63 -28.37 19.00
C VAL A 32 -19.60 -27.65 19.95
N PRO A 33 -20.01 -28.27 21.08
CA PRO A 33 -21.07 -27.74 21.93
C PRO A 33 -20.63 -26.44 22.60
N GLU A 34 -19.31 -26.24 22.80
CA GLU A 34 -18.73 -25.01 23.34
C GLU A 34 -18.99 -23.77 22.46
N VAL A 35 -19.17 -23.95 21.15
CA VAL A 35 -19.45 -22.84 20.22
C VAL A 35 -20.96 -22.60 20.06
N GLN A 36 -21.79 -23.52 20.55
CA GLN A 36 -23.25 -23.38 20.57
C GLN A 36 -23.71 -22.73 21.88
N SER A 37 -24.81 -21.99 21.83
CA SER A 37 -25.32 -21.28 23.01
C SER A 37 -25.59 -22.26 24.15
N SER A 38 -25.15 -21.89 25.37
CA SER A 38 -25.19 -22.72 26.58
C SER A 38 -26.58 -23.25 26.97
N SER A 39 -27.64 -22.71 26.35
CA SER A 39 -29.03 -23.12 26.54
C SER A 39 -29.40 -24.45 25.89
N GLN A 40 -28.57 -25.02 25.00
CA GLN A 40 -28.88 -26.26 24.27
C GLN A 40 -28.25 -27.54 24.84
N GLY A 41 -27.57 -27.45 25.99
CA GLY A 41 -27.01 -28.63 26.65
C GLY A 41 -25.86 -29.30 25.89
N ARG A 42 -25.24 -30.30 26.53
CA ARG A 42 -24.10 -31.02 25.97
C ARG A 42 -24.59 -32.21 25.15
N TRP A 43 -24.85 -32.00 23.86
CA TRP A 43 -25.38 -33.02 22.94
C TRP A 43 -24.37 -34.10 22.51
N MET A 44 -23.08 -33.93 22.82
CA MET A 44 -22.07 -34.94 22.52
C MET A 44 -21.18 -35.26 23.71
N THR A 45 -20.72 -36.51 23.76
CA THR A 45 -19.75 -36.96 24.76
C THR A 45 -18.40 -36.27 24.57
N GLN A 46 -17.60 -36.15 25.64
CA GLN A 46 -16.28 -35.52 25.57
C GLN A 46 -15.35 -36.19 24.53
N SER A 47 -15.45 -37.52 24.36
CA SER A 47 -14.65 -38.24 23.36
C SER A 47 -15.08 -37.90 21.92
N GLN A 48 -16.39 -37.79 21.67
CA GLN A 48 -16.91 -37.35 20.38
C GLN A 48 -16.50 -35.91 20.07
N GLU A 49 -16.45 -35.05 21.09
CA GLU A 49 -16.04 -33.66 20.95
C GLU A 49 -14.57 -33.53 20.53
N VAL A 50 -13.67 -34.26 21.20
CA VAL A 50 -12.25 -34.31 20.83
C VAL A 50 -12.09 -34.85 19.41
N LEU A 51 -12.79 -35.93 19.07
CA LEU A 51 -12.71 -36.55 17.75
C LEU A 51 -13.20 -35.60 16.65
N THR A 52 -14.34 -34.95 16.87
CA THR A 52 -14.95 -33.98 15.94
C THR A 52 -14.05 -32.76 15.75
N SER A 53 -13.41 -32.29 16.83
CA SER A 53 -12.48 -31.17 16.76
C SER A 53 -11.25 -31.50 15.90
N ILE A 54 -10.65 -32.68 16.10
CA ILE A 54 -9.48 -33.12 15.33
C ILE A 54 -9.83 -33.26 13.84
N TYR A 55 -10.92 -33.96 13.51
CA TYR A 55 -11.34 -34.12 12.11
C TYR A 55 -11.75 -32.80 11.45
N GLY A 56 -12.38 -31.90 12.21
CA GLY A 56 -12.72 -30.57 11.73
C GLY A 56 -11.48 -29.79 11.31
N TRP A 57 -10.53 -29.57 12.24
CA TRP A 57 -9.33 -28.79 11.96
C TRP A 57 -8.42 -29.41 10.90
N THR A 58 -8.33 -30.75 10.87
CA THR A 58 -7.57 -31.45 9.82
C THR A 58 -8.21 -31.27 8.44
N SER A 59 -9.54 -31.37 8.33
CA SER A 59 -10.25 -31.10 7.07
C SER A 59 -10.07 -29.65 6.62
N PHE A 60 -10.18 -28.67 7.54
CA PHE A 60 -9.96 -27.26 7.22
C PHE A 60 -8.53 -27.02 6.71
N THR A 61 -7.54 -27.57 7.41
CA THR A 61 -6.11 -27.45 7.04
C THR A 61 -5.86 -28.07 5.67
N SER A 62 -6.45 -29.24 5.40
CA SER A 62 -6.31 -29.94 4.12
C SER A 62 -6.89 -29.12 2.96
N VAL A 63 -8.10 -28.59 3.11
CA VAL A 63 -8.73 -27.75 2.07
C VAL A 63 -7.96 -26.44 1.88
N PHE A 64 -7.54 -25.80 2.96
CA PHE A 64 -6.75 -24.57 2.90
C PHE A 64 -5.42 -24.78 2.17
N ALA A 65 -4.71 -25.87 2.50
CA ALA A 65 -3.48 -26.25 1.82
C ALA A 65 -3.71 -26.53 0.33
N PHE A 66 -4.79 -27.23 -0.02
CA PHE A 66 -5.18 -27.47 -1.41
C PHE A 66 -5.44 -26.16 -2.17
N VAL A 67 -6.16 -25.21 -1.59
CA VAL A 67 -6.41 -23.89 -2.19
C VAL A 67 -5.10 -23.14 -2.43
N ILE A 68 -4.18 -23.13 -1.47
CA ILE A 68 -2.86 -22.52 -1.64
C ILE A 68 -2.05 -23.23 -2.73
N LEU A 69 -2.07 -24.55 -2.79
CA LEU A 69 -1.30 -25.29 -3.80
C LEU A 69 -1.83 -25.05 -5.22
N VAL A 70 -3.16 -25.03 -5.39
CA VAL A 70 -3.80 -24.87 -6.71
C VAL A 70 -3.82 -23.41 -7.15
N PHE A 71 -4.17 -22.49 -6.24
CA PHE A 71 -4.40 -21.07 -6.56
C PHE A 71 -3.31 -20.14 -6.04
N GLY A 72 -2.29 -20.65 -5.35
CA GLY A 72 -1.25 -19.83 -4.71
C GLY A 72 -0.48 -18.95 -5.70
N GLY A 73 -0.20 -19.45 -6.91
CA GLY A 73 0.42 -18.65 -7.97
C GLY A 73 -0.46 -17.48 -8.41
N THR A 74 -1.76 -17.71 -8.58
CA THR A 74 -2.74 -16.68 -8.94
C THR A 74 -2.94 -15.68 -7.81
N LEU A 75 -3.06 -16.14 -6.56
CA LEU A 75 -3.18 -15.30 -5.37
C LEU A 75 -1.93 -14.46 -5.14
N ALA A 76 -0.73 -15.03 -5.30
CA ALA A 76 0.53 -14.30 -5.20
C ALA A 76 0.63 -13.23 -6.29
N THR A 77 0.28 -13.56 -7.53
CA THR A 77 0.28 -12.58 -8.62
C THR A 77 -0.73 -11.46 -8.34
N CYS A 78 -1.95 -11.79 -7.94
CA CYS A 78 -2.97 -10.81 -7.55
C CYS A 78 -2.47 -9.90 -6.43
N PHE A 79 -1.92 -10.47 -5.36
CA PHE A 79 -1.36 -9.72 -4.24
C PHE A 79 -0.26 -8.79 -4.71
N VAL A 80 0.74 -9.29 -5.45
CA VAL A 80 1.82 -8.47 -6.01
C VAL A 80 1.26 -7.35 -6.90
N THR A 81 0.24 -7.58 -7.72
CA THR A 81 -0.34 -6.51 -8.56
C THR A 81 -1.03 -5.40 -7.75
N VAL A 82 -1.55 -5.70 -6.56
CA VAL A 82 -2.10 -4.68 -5.66
C VAL A 82 -0.98 -3.78 -5.11
N PHE A 83 0.18 -4.36 -4.77
CA PHE A 83 1.31 -3.60 -4.23
C PHE A 83 2.20 -2.94 -5.30
N VAL A 84 2.25 -3.48 -6.53
CA VAL A 84 3.15 -3.03 -7.61
C VAL A 84 2.46 -2.05 -8.58
N LYS A 85 1.28 -1.52 -8.24
CA LYS A 85 0.46 -0.70 -9.16
C LYS A 85 1.04 0.66 -9.55
N THR A 86 2.21 1.07 -9.05
CA THR A 86 2.78 2.42 -9.30
C THR A 86 3.91 2.48 -10.33
N TYR A 87 4.47 1.35 -10.80
CA TYR A 87 5.53 1.39 -11.84
C TYR A 87 5.17 0.53 -13.05
N SER A 88 4.42 1.14 -14.00
CA SER A 88 4.20 0.53 -15.32
C SER A 88 5.49 0.58 -16.14
N ARG A 89 6.27 -0.51 -16.08
CA ARG A 89 7.48 -0.74 -16.88
C ARG A 89 7.25 -0.61 -18.40
N ASN A 90 5.99 -0.65 -18.86
CA ASN A 90 5.62 -0.62 -20.26
C ASN A 90 5.55 0.80 -20.86
N LYS A 91 5.77 1.86 -20.07
CA LYS A 91 6.01 3.23 -20.56
C LYS A 91 7.48 3.63 -20.44
N LYS A 92 8.39 2.70 -20.76
CA LYS A 92 9.82 2.97 -20.88
C LYS A 92 10.11 3.71 -22.19
N GLN A 93 9.88 5.02 -22.20
CA GLN A 93 10.88 5.85 -22.85
C GLN A 93 12.07 5.83 -21.90
N ASP A 94 13.09 5.09 -22.29
CA ASP A 94 14.40 5.27 -21.69
C ASP A 94 14.76 6.74 -21.88
N ASN A 95 14.96 7.47 -20.78
CA ASN A 95 15.37 8.87 -20.84
C ASN A 95 16.78 9.02 -21.44
N ARG A 96 17.48 7.91 -21.74
CA ARG A 96 18.83 7.87 -22.35
C ARG A 96 19.87 8.70 -21.59
N ILE A 97 19.64 8.91 -20.29
CA ILE A 97 20.59 9.58 -19.43
C ILE A 97 21.52 8.51 -18.86
N ASP A 98 22.77 8.50 -19.31
CA ASP A 98 23.79 7.63 -18.75
C ASP A 98 24.31 8.21 -17.43
N PHE A 99 23.79 7.69 -16.32
CA PHE A 99 24.21 8.08 -14.96
C PHE A 99 25.56 7.50 -14.54
N SER A 100 26.09 6.53 -15.30
CA SER A 100 27.28 5.78 -14.90
C SER A 100 28.58 6.35 -15.45
N THR A 101 28.55 7.04 -16.59
CA THR A 101 29.76 7.51 -17.27
C THR A 101 29.87 9.03 -17.42
N GLU A 102 28.76 9.75 -17.65
CA GLU A 102 28.80 11.18 -18.01
C GLU A 102 28.63 12.16 -16.82
N LEU A 103 28.23 11.69 -15.64
CA LEU A 103 27.80 12.55 -14.53
C LEU A 103 28.69 12.44 -13.28
N LEU A 104 30.01 12.44 -13.46
CA LEU A 104 30.97 12.63 -12.36
C LEU A 104 30.78 14.02 -11.74
N GLY A 105 29.93 14.12 -10.71
CA GLY A 105 29.70 15.35 -9.95
C GLY A 105 28.23 15.68 -9.68
N VAL A 106 27.27 15.00 -10.33
CA VAL A 106 25.85 15.22 -10.05
C VAL A 106 25.39 14.30 -8.93
N GLN A 107 25.18 14.87 -7.75
CA GLN A 107 24.81 14.14 -6.54
C GLN A 107 23.33 13.72 -6.50
N ALA A 108 22.48 14.32 -7.33
CA ALA A 108 21.06 13.99 -7.38
C ALA A 108 20.46 14.28 -8.76
N TYR A 109 19.60 13.37 -9.23
CA TYR A 109 18.75 13.58 -10.39
C TYR A 109 17.34 13.94 -9.92
N ILE A 110 16.80 15.06 -10.42
CA ILE A 110 15.43 15.48 -10.17
C ILE A 110 14.56 14.98 -11.33
N PRO A 111 13.55 14.13 -11.10
CA PRO A 111 12.63 13.68 -12.15
C PRO A 111 11.94 14.88 -12.80
N GLN A 112 11.95 14.95 -14.14
CA GLN A 112 11.29 16.00 -14.90
C GLN A 112 10.08 15.44 -15.66
N ILE A 113 8.96 16.15 -15.61
CA ILE A 113 7.77 15.86 -16.41
C ILE A 113 7.52 17.07 -17.31
N ASN A 114 7.59 16.86 -18.62
CA ASN A 114 7.31 17.89 -19.60
C ASN A 114 5.80 17.93 -19.88
N HIS A 115 5.18 19.08 -19.65
CA HIS A 115 3.78 19.31 -19.95
C HIS A 115 3.62 20.60 -20.75
N ALA A 116 2.93 20.53 -21.89
CA ALA A 116 2.85 21.63 -22.87
C ALA A 116 2.20 22.91 -22.34
N ALA A 117 1.48 22.83 -21.21
CA ALA A 117 0.83 23.99 -20.58
C ALA A 117 1.80 24.91 -19.82
N PHE A 118 3.03 24.47 -19.53
CA PHE A 118 3.97 25.23 -18.72
C PHE A 118 5.23 25.54 -19.52
N ASN A 119 5.55 26.83 -19.63
CA ASN A 119 6.77 27.31 -20.28
C ASN A 119 8.00 27.21 -19.38
N PHE A 120 7.78 27.10 -18.07
CA PHE A 120 8.83 27.01 -17.05
C PHE A 120 8.57 25.84 -16.11
N PRO A 121 9.62 25.18 -15.57
CA PRO A 121 9.46 24.09 -14.62
C PRO A 121 8.78 24.53 -13.31
N LEU A 122 7.94 23.66 -12.78
CA LEU A 122 7.35 23.81 -11.44
C LEU A 122 8.28 23.19 -10.39
N ILE A 123 8.46 23.88 -9.26
CA ILE A 123 9.37 23.50 -8.19
C ILE A 123 8.56 22.91 -7.03
N ALA A 124 8.91 21.73 -6.54
CA ALA A 124 8.18 21.06 -5.44
C ALA A 124 9.01 20.93 -4.15
N CYS A 125 10.14 21.61 -4.04
CA CYS A 125 11.03 21.55 -2.89
C CYS A 125 11.39 22.95 -2.36
N ASP A 126 11.99 22.96 -1.17
CA ASP A 126 12.62 24.16 -0.61
C ASP A 126 13.87 24.52 -1.43
N ILE A 127 13.99 25.80 -1.79
CA ILE A 127 15.10 26.34 -2.58
C ILE A 127 15.86 27.44 -1.83
N ASP A 128 15.55 27.71 -0.56
CA ASP A 128 16.18 28.80 0.20
C ASP A 128 17.69 28.61 0.36
N ASP A 129 18.15 27.35 0.50
CA ASP A 129 19.56 26.99 0.62
C ASP A 129 20.22 26.62 -0.72
N ILE A 130 19.48 26.73 -1.84
CA ILE A 130 19.99 26.41 -3.18
C ILE A 130 20.43 27.70 -3.87
N SER A 131 21.69 27.75 -4.30
CA SER A 131 22.18 28.85 -5.13
C SER A 131 21.37 28.93 -6.43
N GLN A 132 20.80 30.10 -6.71
CA GLN A 132 19.99 30.35 -7.91
C GLN A 132 20.76 30.13 -9.22
N ASP A 133 22.10 30.22 -9.18
CA ASP A 133 22.95 29.97 -10.36
C ASP A 133 22.99 28.49 -10.77
N LEU A 134 22.65 27.59 -9.85
CA LEU A 134 22.51 26.16 -10.12
C LEU A 134 21.17 25.83 -10.78
N ILE A 135 20.22 26.77 -10.79
CA ILE A 135 18.95 26.61 -11.47
C ILE A 135 19.14 27.01 -12.94
N GLY A 136 19.09 26.01 -13.82
CA GLY A 136 19.44 26.13 -15.24
C GLY A 136 18.49 26.97 -16.09
N TRP A 137 17.46 27.58 -15.51
CA TRP A 137 16.47 28.41 -16.20
C TRP A 137 16.19 29.67 -15.39
N ASN A 138 15.70 30.73 -16.03
CA ASN A 138 15.31 31.97 -15.35
C ASN A 138 14.20 32.64 -16.15
N ASP A 139 13.04 32.83 -15.54
CA ASP A 139 11.98 33.66 -16.11
C ASP A 139 12.35 35.14 -15.92
N PRO A 140 12.27 36.03 -16.92
CA PRO A 140 12.49 37.47 -16.73
C PRO A 140 11.36 38.18 -15.96
N ILE A 141 10.18 37.57 -15.82
CA ILE A 141 8.99 38.20 -15.23
C ILE A 141 8.76 37.75 -13.79
N HIS A 142 8.81 36.45 -13.49
CA HIS A 142 8.47 35.92 -12.16
C HIS A 142 9.65 35.25 -11.44
N SER A 143 9.73 35.40 -10.12
CA SER A 143 10.74 34.73 -9.29
C SER A 143 10.51 33.22 -9.19
N TYR A 144 11.51 32.47 -8.73
CA TYR A 144 11.36 31.02 -8.51
C TYR A 144 10.27 30.65 -7.51
N ASP A 145 9.97 31.51 -6.53
CA ASP A 145 8.88 31.29 -5.57
C ASP A 145 7.48 31.33 -6.24
N PHE A 146 7.35 31.98 -7.39
CA PHE A 146 6.11 31.94 -8.19
C PHE A 146 5.85 30.55 -8.76
N TYR A 147 6.90 29.84 -9.15
CA TYR A 147 6.83 28.49 -9.70
C TYR A 147 6.87 27.40 -8.62
N ASN A 148 6.93 27.78 -7.35
CA ASN A 148 7.08 26.84 -6.25
C ASN A 148 5.72 26.36 -5.72
N LEU A 149 5.42 25.09 -6.03
CA LEU A 149 4.20 24.38 -5.66
C LEU A 149 4.04 24.21 -4.16
N LEU A 150 5.11 24.40 -3.37
CA LEU A 150 5.03 24.37 -1.92
C LEU A 150 3.99 25.37 -1.42
N PHE A 151 3.84 26.52 -2.08
CA PHE A 151 2.91 27.56 -1.66
C PHE A 151 1.47 27.38 -2.17
N ASP A 152 1.22 26.42 -3.06
CA ASP A 152 -0.11 26.17 -3.63
C ASP A 152 -0.98 25.33 -2.68
N VAL A 153 -0.36 24.54 -1.80
CA VAL A 153 -1.06 23.70 -0.83
C VAL A 153 -0.93 24.32 0.57
N PRO A 154 -2.01 24.81 1.18
CA PRO A 154 -1.94 25.37 2.52
C PRO A 154 -1.61 24.27 3.55
N TRP A 155 -0.42 24.35 4.15
CA TRP A 155 0.00 23.42 5.19
C TRP A 155 0.41 24.16 6.47
N ARG A 156 -0.24 23.81 7.60
CA ARG A 156 0.00 24.43 8.91
C ARG A 156 1.41 24.21 9.50
N GLY A 157 2.22 23.34 8.89
CA GLY A 157 3.60 23.04 9.32
C GLY A 157 4.69 23.67 8.46
N MET A 158 4.34 24.51 7.49
CA MET A 158 5.30 25.06 6.55
C MET A 158 6.24 26.06 7.24
N LYS A 159 7.51 25.69 7.37
CA LYS A 159 8.55 26.56 7.98
C LYS A 159 8.93 27.74 7.09
N ARG A 160 8.69 27.61 5.78
CA ARG A 160 9.13 28.53 4.75
C ARG A 160 8.04 29.56 4.43
N SER A 161 8.45 30.81 4.25
CA SER A 161 7.63 31.89 3.70
C SER A 161 8.18 32.33 2.34
N LYS A 162 7.34 32.91 1.48
CA LYS A 162 7.80 33.51 0.21
C LYS A 162 8.81 34.61 0.54
N ARG A 163 10.05 34.45 0.10
CA ARG A 163 11.18 35.36 0.40
C ARG A 163 11.72 36.03 -0.85
N ILE A 164 11.65 35.35 -2.00
CA ILE A 164 12.22 35.83 -3.25
C ILE A 164 11.12 36.51 -4.04
N MET A 165 10.92 37.82 -3.81
CA MET A 165 9.93 38.60 -4.55
C MET A 165 10.47 39.22 -5.84
N THR A 166 11.79 39.31 -5.98
CA THR A 166 12.46 39.94 -7.12
C THR A 166 13.59 39.07 -7.64
N HIS A 167 13.78 39.12 -8.97
CA HIS A 167 14.87 38.48 -9.68
C HIS A 167 16.21 38.79 -9.03
N THR A 168 16.78 37.79 -8.38
CA THR A 168 18.04 37.92 -7.63
C THR A 168 19.22 37.32 -8.37
N ARG A 169 18.98 36.71 -9.54
CA ARG A 169 20.02 36.41 -10.51
C ARG A 169 20.57 37.74 -11.01
N ARG A 170 21.52 38.29 -10.24
CA ARG A 170 22.34 39.43 -10.65
C ARG A 170 22.80 39.14 -12.06
N ALA A 171 22.86 40.17 -12.91
CA ALA A 171 23.48 40.14 -14.24
C ALA A 171 25.00 39.86 -14.18
N ASN A 172 25.44 39.01 -13.26
CA ASN A 172 26.76 38.43 -13.21
C ASN A 172 26.85 37.47 -14.39
N LYS A 173 27.37 38.02 -15.49
CA LYS A 173 27.87 37.38 -16.68
C LYS A 173 28.33 35.94 -16.36
N LEU A 174 27.62 34.95 -16.92
CA LEU A 174 28.00 33.52 -16.90
C LEU A 174 29.40 33.24 -17.51
N SER A 175 30.12 34.26 -17.99
CA SER A 175 31.38 34.16 -18.71
C SER A 175 32.58 33.72 -17.88
N ASN A 176 32.45 33.49 -16.58
CA ASN A 176 33.59 33.18 -15.70
C ASN A 176 33.63 31.74 -15.16
N HIS A 177 32.65 30.88 -15.48
CA HIS A 177 32.72 29.47 -15.08
C HIS A 177 33.54 28.69 -16.12
N LYS A 178 34.80 28.39 -15.79
CA LYS A 178 35.75 27.67 -16.66
C LYS A 178 35.30 26.26 -17.06
N ASP A 179 34.34 25.68 -16.35
CA ASP A 179 33.89 24.28 -16.53
C ASP A 179 32.86 24.06 -17.65
N TYR A 180 32.33 25.12 -18.28
CA TYR A 180 31.40 25.01 -19.42
C TYR A 180 32.04 25.44 -20.74
N GLY A 181 33.33 25.13 -20.92
CA GLY A 181 34.02 25.28 -22.20
C GLY A 181 33.42 24.30 -23.22
N VAL A 182 32.45 24.78 -24.00
CA VAL A 182 32.01 24.08 -25.21
C VAL A 182 33.18 24.09 -26.20
N ASP A 183 33.89 22.96 -26.28
CA ASP A 183 34.85 22.67 -27.35
C ASP A 183 34.08 22.65 -28.69
N SER A 184 33.94 23.83 -29.28
CA SER A 184 33.36 24.03 -30.60
C SER A 184 34.43 23.66 -31.62
N LYS A 185 34.63 22.37 -31.87
CA LYS A 185 35.44 21.91 -33.00
C LYS A 185 34.66 22.18 -34.30
N LYS A 186 35.26 23.02 -35.14
CA LYS A 186 34.92 23.21 -36.56
C LYS A 186 35.25 21.97 -37.38
#